data_AF-A0A8H7KFI8-F1
#
_entry.id   AF-A0A8H7KFI8-F1
#
_cell.length_a   1.000
_cell.length_b   1.000
_cell.length_c   1.000
_cell.angle_alpha   90.00
_cell.angle_beta   90.00
_cell.angle_gamma   90.00
#
_symmetry.space_group_name_H-M   'P 1'
#
loop_
_entity.id
_entity.type
_entity.pdbx_description
1 polymer ?
#
loop_
_entity_poly.entity_id
_entity_poly.type
_entity_poly.pdbx_seq_one_letter_code
_entity_poly.pdbx_strand_id
1 'polypeptide(L)'
;MLQDFVMLKAHMDGLYRLIQLRGGLAALGEGSMVEHKAQRIDFALCLATGEQSRFFREVPWVPHIATDGATRCPELRHVCPDLDSRIQTIWADLREFSKAANDATRTNVKMTPGFFSRLSQSVPYRLLAIEFDVASNSELLRLCMLAYVKYLLTPIKGFGRHLAYLAKRIKASLLAHQLVPDKGADGLIVWALFVVANSVYEDFDREWMQDMMGQAVSNLGLHTWEEIVPVLERYLWIRVTFEGPAKALYRQWWPQGNSSLRKYPAISAKAL
;
A
#
# COMPACT_ATOMS: atom_id res chain seq x y z
N MET A 1 -7.13 -18.85 -14.76
CA MET A 1 -6.86 -18.43 -13.37
C MET A 1 -5.90 -19.37 -12.65
N LEU A 2 -6.29 -20.59 -12.26
CA LEU A 2 -5.38 -21.53 -11.58
C LEU A 2 -4.17 -21.94 -12.46
N GLN A 3 -4.41 -22.16 -13.75
CA GLN A 3 -3.38 -22.49 -14.73
C GLN A 3 -2.37 -21.36 -14.96
N ASP A 4 -2.81 -20.10 -14.93
CA ASP A 4 -1.93 -18.93 -15.10
C ASP A 4 -0.96 -18.79 -13.92
N PHE A 5 -1.43 -19.05 -12.69
CA PHE A 5 -0.58 -19.05 -11.50
C PHE A 5 0.41 -20.22 -11.48
N VAL A 6 -0.01 -21.42 -11.88
CA VAL A 6 0.88 -22.59 -11.98
C VAL A 6 1.97 -22.34 -13.02
N MET A 7 1.60 -21.82 -14.19
CA MET A 7 2.56 -21.46 -15.23
C MET A 7 3.52 -20.37 -14.75
N LEU A 8 3.00 -19.32 -14.12
CA LEU A 8 3.82 -18.22 -13.62
C LEU A 8 4.81 -18.67 -12.53
N LYS A 9 4.36 -19.54 -11.62
CA LYS A 9 5.21 -20.15 -10.59
C LYS A 9 6.35 -20.95 -11.23
N ALA A 10 6.05 -21.80 -12.21
CA ALA A 10 7.07 -22.56 -12.93
C ALA A 10 8.09 -21.66 -13.66
N HIS A 11 7.64 -20.57 -14.28
CA HIS A 11 8.54 -19.59 -14.90
C HIS A 11 9.45 -18.93 -13.87
N MET A 12 8.93 -18.65 -12.68
CA MET A 12 9.70 -18.03 -11.62
C MET A 12 10.65 -18.96 -10.91
N ASP A 13 10.30 -20.22 -10.76
CA ASP A 13 11.23 -21.26 -10.32
C ASP A 13 12.38 -21.43 -11.32
N GLY A 14 12.07 -21.37 -12.63
CA GLY A 14 13.07 -21.34 -13.71
C GLY A 14 13.98 -20.12 -13.66
N LEU A 15 13.42 -18.91 -13.54
CA LEU A 15 14.20 -17.66 -13.43
C LEU A 15 15.09 -17.67 -12.18
N TYR A 16 14.54 -18.10 -11.04
CA TYR A 16 15.31 -18.25 -9.82
C TYR A 16 16.48 -19.19 -10.02
N ARG A 17 16.25 -20.37 -10.62
CA ARG A 17 17.33 -21.33 -10.92
C ARG A 17 18.41 -20.75 -11.83
N LEU A 18 18.04 -20.00 -12.87
CA LEU A 18 19.00 -19.33 -13.75
C LEU A 18 19.86 -18.31 -13.02
N ILE A 19 19.25 -17.52 -12.12
CA ILE A 19 19.97 -16.55 -11.29
C ILE A 19 20.92 -17.26 -10.33
N GLN A 20 20.49 -18.35 -9.69
CA GLN A 20 21.36 -19.15 -8.82
C GLN A 20 22.55 -19.76 -9.59
N LEU A 21 22.32 -20.29 -10.80
CA LEU A 21 23.39 -20.81 -11.66
C LEU A 21 24.41 -19.73 -12.07
N ARG A 22 24.00 -18.47 -12.10
CA ARG A 22 24.87 -17.32 -12.38
C ARG A 22 25.67 -16.83 -11.16
N GLY A 23 25.46 -17.41 -9.98
CA GLY A 23 26.09 -16.98 -8.73
C GLY A 23 25.17 -16.14 -7.82
N GLY A 24 23.85 -16.24 -8.02
CA GLY A 24 22.85 -15.51 -7.23
C GLY A 24 22.62 -14.08 -7.72
N LEU A 25 21.78 -13.33 -7.00
CA LEU A 25 21.42 -11.96 -7.41
C LEU A 25 22.62 -11.01 -7.43
N ALA A 26 23.58 -11.17 -6.52
CA ALA A 26 24.78 -10.33 -6.48
C ALA A 26 25.61 -10.41 -7.78
N ALA A 27 25.56 -11.56 -8.46
CA ALA A 27 26.24 -11.78 -9.74
C ALA A 27 25.56 -11.10 -10.94
N LEU A 28 24.37 -10.52 -10.77
CA LEU A 28 23.69 -9.75 -11.82
C LEU A 28 24.20 -8.31 -11.92
N GLY A 29 25.02 -7.86 -10.96
CA GLY A 29 25.38 -6.46 -10.78
C GLY A 29 24.31 -5.73 -9.97
N GLU A 30 24.74 -5.07 -8.90
CA GLU A 30 23.87 -4.31 -8.00
C GLU A 30 23.14 -3.20 -8.77
N GLY A 31 21.81 -3.18 -8.67
CA GLY A 31 20.98 -2.20 -9.36
C GLY A 31 20.81 -2.48 -10.85
N SER A 32 21.19 -3.67 -11.33
CA SER A 32 20.96 -4.05 -12.71
C SER A 32 19.47 -4.14 -13.03
N MET A 33 19.11 -3.85 -14.29
CA MET A 33 17.73 -3.94 -14.75
C MET A 33 17.15 -5.36 -14.57
N VAL A 34 17.99 -6.39 -14.68
CA VAL A 34 17.59 -7.79 -14.50
C VAL A 34 17.28 -8.08 -13.03
N GLU A 35 18.12 -7.63 -12.09
CA GLU A 35 17.85 -7.72 -10.66
C GLU A 35 16.52 -7.03 -10.32
N HIS A 36 16.34 -5.78 -10.73
CA HIS A 36 15.10 -5.04 -10.47
C HIS A 36 13.84 -5.72 -11.04
N LYS A 37 13.92 -6.30 -12.25
CA LYS A 37 12.79 -7.03 -12.83
C LYS A 37 12.49 -8.32 -12.08
N ALA A 38 13.52 -9.11 -11.74
CA ALA A 38 13.34 -10.36 -10.99
C ALA A 38 12.72 -10.09 -9.61
N GLN A 39 13.22 -9.10 -8.89
CA GLN A 39 12.72 -8.68 -7.58
C GLN A 39 11.26 -8.19 -7.64
N ARG A 40 10.88 -7.42 -8.66
CA ARG A 40 9.50 -6.94 -8.83
C ARG A 40 8.52 -8.07 -9.12
N ILE A 41 8.93 -9.05 -9.93
CA ILE A 41 8.10 -10.20 -10.23
C ILE A 41 7.90 -11.05 -8.98
N ASP A 42 8.98 -11.31 -8.23
CA ASP A 42 8.92 -12.06 -6.97
C ASP A 42 8.04 -11.36 -5.93
N PHE A 43 8.19 -10.04 -5.76
CA PHE A 43 7.33 -9.25 -4.89
C PHE A 43 5.84 -9.38 -5.25
N ALA A 44 5.49 -9.21 -6.53
CA ALA A 44 4.11 -9.35 -6.99
C ALA A 44 3.55 -10.77 -6.80
N LEU A 45 4.38 -11.81 -6.95
CA LEU A 45 3.99 -13.18 -6.65
C LEU A 45 3.71 -13.42 -5.17
N CYS A 46 4.54 -12.88 -4.28
CA CYS A 46 4.31 -12.94 -2.83
C CYS A 46 2.95 -12.32 -2.49
N LEU A 47 2.62 -11.16 -3.06
CA LEU A 47 1.34 -10.50 -2.85
C LEU A 47 0.14 -11.27 -3.41
N ALA A 48 0.33 -12.02 -4.49
CA ALA A 48 -0.73 -12.79 -5.12
C ALA A 48 -1.00 -14.12 -4.39
N THR A 49 0.05 -14.78 -3.90
CA THR A 49 -0.01 -16.16 -3.40
C THR A 49 0.16 -16.30 -1.89
N GLY A 50 0.77 -15.31 -1.23
CA GLY A 50 1.18 -15.41 0.17
C GLY A 50 2.44 -16.25 0.39
N GLU A 51 3.10 -16.71 -0.68
CA GLU A 51 4.39 -17.41 -0.57
C GLU A 51 5.50 -16.46 -0.12
N GLN A 52 6.54 -17.05 0.48
CA GLN A 52 7.76 -16.34 0.83
C GLN A 52 8.54 -15.94 -0.42
N SER A 53 9.24 -14.81 -0.31
CA SER A 53 10.09 -14.29 -1.38
C SER A 53 11.24 -15.24 -1.68
N ARG A 54 11.44 -15.57 -2.97
CA ARG A 54 12.59 -16.40 -3.41
C ARG A 54 13.90 -15.62 -3.35
N PHE A 55 13.81 -14.30 -3.48
CA PHE A 55 14.94 -13.38 -3.45
C PHE A 55 15.11 -12.67 -2.11
N PHE A 56 14.54 -13.23 -1.04
CA PHE A 56 14.64 -12.64 0.28
C PHE A 56 16.11 -12.41 0.66
N ARG A 57 16.39 -11.19 1.12
CA ARG A 57 17.65 -10.81 1.74
C ARG A 57 17.30 -10.32 3.14
N GLU A 58 18.08 -10.68 4.14
CA GLU A 58 17.97 -10.02 5.44
C GLU A 58 18.24 -8.52 5.24
N VAL A 59 17.24 -7.70 5.54
CA VAL A 59 17.33 -6.24 5.44
C VAL A 59 17.36 -5.67 6.86
N PRO A 60 18.34 -4.81 7.18
CA PRO A 60 18.38 -4.12 8.46
C PRO A 60 17.08 -3.36 8.79
N TRP A 61 16.68 -3.38 10.06
CA TRP A 61 15.50 -2.65 10.56
C TRP A 61 15.81 -1.19 10.90
N VAL A 62 16.61 -0.53 10.06
CA VAL A 62 16.95 0.89 10.17
C VAL A 62 16.33 1.68 9.01
N PRO A 63 16.10 2.98 9.17
CA PRO A 63 15.70 3.83 8.04
C PRO A 63 16.72 3.79 6.91
N HIS A 64 16.26 3.68 5.67
CA HIS A 64 17.10 3.74 4.47
C HIS A 64 16.89 5.02 3.65
N ILE A 65 15.81 5.74 3.93
CA ILE A 65 15.42 6.97 3.24
C ILE A 65 15.22 8.08 4.27
N ALA A 66 14.48 7.79 5.34
CA ALA A 66 14.23 8.74 6.41
C ALA A 66 15.53 9.09 7.16
N THR A 67 15.68 10.37 7.53
CA THR A 67 16.79 10.88 8.35
C THR A 67 16.46 10.79 9.84
N ASP A 68 17.50 10.80 10.70
CA ASP A 68 17.36 10.75 12.16
C ASP A 68 16.49 11.91 12.65
N GLY A 69 15.25 11.60 13.07
CA GLY A 69 14.20 12.57 13.40
C GLY A 69 12.87 12.34 12.66
N ALA A 70 12.91 11.70 11.49
CA ALA A 70 11.73 11.33 10.71
C ALA A 70 11.06 10.03 11.20
N THR A 71 11.56 9.34 12.22
CA THR A 71 10.86 8.15 12.77
C THR A 71 9.59 8.50 13.54
N ARG A 72 9.43 9.77 13.96
CA ARG A 72 8.18 10.23 14.56
C ARG A 72 7.08 10.29 13.50
N CYS A 73 5.98 9.57 13.73
CA CYS A 73 4.82 9.52 12.84
C CYS A 73 3.62 10.17 13.55
N PRO A 74 3.59 11.51 13.71
CA PRO A 74 2.54 12.20 14.45
C PRO A 74 1.14 11.91 13.89
N GLU A 75 1.03 11.69 12.58
CA GLU A 75 -0.20 11.30 11.90
C GLU A 75 -0.77 9.96 12.37
N LEU A 76 0.08 9.03 12.83
CA LEU A 76 -0.33 7.71 13.33
C LEU A 76 -0.47 7.66 14.86
N ARG A 77 0.08 8.63 15.60
CA ARG A 77 0.17 8.58 17.08
C ARG A 77 -1.19 8.37 17.76
N HIS A 78 -2.24 8.95 17.22
CA HIS A 78 -3.59 8.87 17.80
C HIS A 78 -4.38 7.66 17.32
N VAL A 79 -3.98 7.05 16.20
CA VAL A 79 -4.69 5.93 15.57
C VAL A 79 -4.05 4.59 16.00
N CYS A 80 -2.74 4.59 16.21
CA CYS A 80 -1.96 3.39 16.47
C CYS A 80 -0.92 3.69 17.58
N PRO A 81 -1.32 3.84 18.85
CA PRO A 81 -0.39 4.20 19.93
C PRO A 81 0.69 3.12 20.15
N ASP A 82 0.34 1.85 19.95
CA ASP A 82 1.22 0.69 20.17
C ASP A 82 1.84 0.14 18.87
N LEU A 83 2.11 1.03 17.91
CA LEU A 83 2.63 0.63 16.60
C LEU A 83 4.02 -0.01 16.71
N ASP A 84 4.22 -1.17 16.06
CA ASP A 84 5.52 -1.85 16.04
C ASP A 84 6.61 -0.95 15.44
N SER A 85 7.77 -0.87 16.08
CA SER A 85 8.87 0.04 15.69
C SER A 85 9.38 -0.24 14.27
N ARG A 86 9.31 -1.50 13.80
CA ARG A 86 9.68 -1.87 12.42
C ARG A 86 8.73 -1.27 11.40
N ILE A 87 7.43 -1.26 11.71
CA ILE A 87 6.41 -0.60 10.87
C ILE A 87 6.61 0.91 10.87
N GLN A 88 6.91 1.51 12.03
CA GLN A 88 7.23 2.94 12.10
C GLN A 88 8.43 3.30 11.21
N THR A 89 9.48 2.49 11.23
CA THR A 89 10.67 2.67 10.39
C THR A 89 10.32 2.62 8.90
N ILE A 90 9.54 1.62 8.47
CA ILE A 90 9.12 1.51 7.06
C ILE A 90 8.22 2.68 6.66
N TRP A 91 7.28 3.08 7.52
CA TRP A 91 6.40 4.22 7.26
C TRP A 91 7.20 5.52 7.10
N ALA A 92 8.19 5.75 7.95
CA ALA A 92 9.07 6.90 7.85
C ALA A 92 9.79 6.97 6.51
N ASP A 93 10.34 5.83 6.03
CA ASP A 93 10.98 5.74 4.72
C ASP A 93 10.01 6.09 3.58
N LEU A 94 8.79 5.54 3.62
CA LEU A 94 7.76 5.80 2.61
C LEU A 94 7.27 7.25 2.64
N ARG A 95 7.17 7.84 3.82
CA ARG A 95 6.76 9.23 3.97
C ARG A 95 7.80 10.18 3.43
N GLU A 96 9.08 9.95 3.73
CA GLU A 96 10.17 10.75 3.20
C GLU A 96 10.26 10.63 1.68
N PHE A 97 10.09 9.41 1.16
CA PHE A 97 10.00 9.19 -0.29
C PHE A 97 8.81 9.95 -0.90
N SER A 98 7.63 9.91 -0.28
CA SER A 98 6.42 10.59 -0.77
C SER A 98 6.59 12.10 -0.81
N LYS A 99 7.17 12.68 0.25
CA LYS A 99 7.49 14.11 0.32
C LYS A 99 8.45 14.51 -0.79
N ALA A 100 9.57 13.78 -0.93
CA ALA A 100 10.56 14.04 -1.96
C ALA A 100 9.95 13.93 -3.37
N ALA A 101 9.03 13.00 -3.62
CA ALA A 101 8.34 12.86 -4.90
C ALA A 101 7.39 14.03 -5.20
N ASN A 102 6.64 14.49 -4.19
CA ASN A 102 5.77 15.66 -4.32
C ASN A 102 6.60 16.94 -4.53
N ASP A 103 7.70 17.11 -3.80
CA ASP A 103 8.62 18.25 -3.96
C ASP A 103 9.31 18.25 -5.32
N ALA A 104 9.76 17.09 -5.81
CA ALA A 104 10.32 16.95 -7.14
C ALA A 104 9.33 17.39 -8.22
N THR A 105 8.06 17.02 -8.07
CA THR A 105 6.98 17.44 -8.98
C THR A 105 6.75 18.95 -8.90
N ARG A 106 6.68 19.50 -7.68
CA ARG A 106 6.42 20.93 -7.44
C ARG A 106 7.56 21.84 -7.94
N THR A 107 8.80 21.40 -7.76
CA THR A 107 10.01 22.17 -8.11
C THR A 107 10.52 21.86 -9.52
N ASN A 108 9.94 20.85 -10.18
CA ASN A 108 10.43 20.29 -11.44
C ASN A 108 11.88 19.78 -11.39
N VAL A 109 12.38 19.47 -10.19
CA VAL A 109 13.70 18.87 -9.96
C VAL A 109 13.54 17.37 -9.81
N LYS A 110 14.19 16.60 -10.69
CA LYS A 110 14.09 15.13 -10.64
C LYS A 110 14.69 14.57 -9.35
N MET A 111 14.00 13.60 -8.76
CA MET A 111 14.59 12.78 -7.69
C MET A 111 15.82 12.05 -8.21
N THR A 112 16.83 11.86 -7.35
CA THR A 112 18.01 11.09 -7.73
C THR A 112 17.65 9.61 -7.89
N PRO A 113 18.26 8.89 -8.85
CA PRO A 113 18.02 7.45 -9.02
C PRO A 113 18.23 6.62 -7.75
N GLY A 114 19.11 7.08 -6.86
CA GLY A 114 19.38 6.44 -5.57
C GLY A 114 18.15 6.37 -4.64
N PHE A 115 17.25 7.35 -4.65
CA PHE A 115 16.03 7.30 -3.83
C PHE A 115 15.11 6.16 -4.23
N PHE A 116 14.87 6.02 -5.54
CA PHE A 116 14.04 4.94 -6.06
C PHE A 116 14.69 3.57 -5.83
N SER A 117 16.00 3.47 -6.02
CA SER A 117 16.74 2.23 -5.76
C SER A 117 16.59 1.79 -4.30
N ARG A 118 16.86 2.68 -3.33
CA ARG A 118 16.71 2.40 -1.89
C ARG A 118 15.30 1.98 -1.52
N LEU A 119 14.28 2.64 -2.07
CA LEU A 119 12.88 2.23 -1.87
C LEU A 119 12.66 0.80 -2.38
N SER A 120 13.02 0.54 -3.64
CA SER A 120 12.73 -0.71 -4.35
C SER A 120 13.45 -1.93 -3.75
N GLN A 121 14.63 -1.74 -3.17
CA GLN A 121 15.46 -2.83 -2.64
C GLN A 121 15.19 -3.14 -1.16
N SER A 122 14.66 -2.18 -0.39
CA SER A 122 14.53 -2.33 1.07
C SER A 122 13.08 -2.51 1.52
N VAL A 123 12.17 -1.63 1.10
CA VAL A 123 10.82 -1.58 1.66
C VAL A 123 9.97 -2.82 1.35
N PRO A 124 9.91 -3.34 0.10
CA PRO A 124 9.12 -4.52 -0.22
C PRO A 124 9.46 -5.73 0.66
N TYR A 125 10.75 -6.01 0.84
CA TYR A 125 11.21 -7.18 1.58
C TYR A 125 11.02 -7.04 3.07
N ARG A 126 11.22 -5.84 3.65
CA ARG A 126 10.90 -5.59 5.06
C ARG A 126 9.41 -5.78 5.32
N LEU A 127 8.53 -5.30 4.45
CA LEU A 127 7.08 -5.51 4.62
C LEU A 127 6.67 -6.98 4.49
N LEU A 128 7.32 -7.75 3.61
CA LEU A 128 7.09 -9.19 3.46
C LEU A 128 7.67 -10.01 4.63
N ALA A 129 8.74 -9.54 5.27
CA ALA A 129 9.43 -10.25 6.36
C ALA A 129 8.64 -10.30 7.68
N ILE A 130 7.62 -9.45 7.83
CA ILE A 130 6.87 -9.30 9.07
C ILE A 130 5.39 -9.56 8.81
N GLU A 131 4.75 -10.15 9.79
CA GLU A 131 3.31 -10.34 9.83
C GLU A 131 2.84 -10.06 11.26
N PHE A 132 1.63 -9.53 11.39
CA PHE A 132 1.00 -9.25 12.66
C PHE A 132 -0.37 -9.91 12.73
N ASP A 133 -0.97 -9.86 13.92
CA ASP A 133 -2.35 -10.26 14.12
C ASP A 133 -3.28 -9.47 13.19
N VAL A 134 -4.26 -10.16 12.58
CA VAL A 134 -5.13 -9.58 11.54
C VAL A 134 -5.95 -8.40 12.04
N ALA A 135 -6.30 -8.37 13.33
CA ALA A 135 -7.06 -7.29 13.96
C ALA A 135 -6.15 -6.13 14.41
N SER A 136 -4.83 -6.28 14.35
CA SER A 136 -3.90 -5.22 14.75
C SER A 136 -3.84 -4.08 13.73
N ASN A 137 -3.64 -2.87 14.24
CA ASN A 137 -3.35 -1.69 13.42
C ASN A 137 -2.03 -1.83 12.63
N SER A 138 -1.02 -2.49 13.22
CA SER A 138 0.23 -2.82 12.55
C SER A 138 0.00 -3.63 11.27
N GLU A 139 -0.91 -4.62 11.32
CA GLU A 139 -1.21 -5.44 10.15
C GLU A 139 -1.93 -4.66 9.06
N LEU A 140 -2.95 -3.86 9.43
CA LEU A 140 -3.66 -3.02 8.46
C LEU A 140 -2.68 -2.08 7.74
N LEU A 141 -1.85 -1.37 8.51
CA LEU A 141 -0.82 -0.48 7.95
C LEU A 141 0.17 -1.23 7.07
N ARG A 142 0.65 -2.40 7.50
CA ARG A 142 1.55 -3.24 6.71
C ARG A 142 0.94 -3.60 5.35
N LEU A 143 -0.30 -4.08 5.35
CA LEU A 143 -1.00 -4.50 4.14
C LEU A 143 -1.29 -3.32 3.20
N CYS A 144 -1.69 -2.17 3.74
CA CYS A 144 -1.87 -0.95 2.96
C CYS A 144 -0.56 -0.42 2.38
N MET A 145 0.55 -0.49 3.13
CA MET A 145 1.88 -0.16 2.62
C MET A 145 2.34 -1.13 1.52
N LEU A 146 2.03 -2.43 1.61
CA LEU A 146 2.29 -3.39 0.52
C LEU A 146 1.54 -3.01 -0.75
N ALA A 147 0.25 -2.65 -0.64
CA ALA A 147 -0.55 -2.18 -1.77
C ALA A 147 0.01 -0.88 -2.37
N TYR A 148 0.35 0.09 -1.52
CA TYR A 148 0.98 1.35 -1.88
C TYR A 148 2.30 1.14 -2.64
N VAL A 149 3.20 0.33 -2.09
CA VAL A 149 4.50 0.01 -2.67
C VAL A 149 4.35 -0.74 -3.99
N LYS A 150 3.39 -1.68 -4.08
CA LYS A 150 3.07 -2.34 -5.36
C LYS A 150 2.68 -1.33 -6.42
N TYR A 151 1.84 -0.37 -6.08
CA TYR A 151 1.40 0.67 -7.01
C TYR A 151 2.57 1.53 -7.49
N LEU A 152 3.45 1.96 -6.56
CA LEU A 152 4.65 2.74 -6.91
C LEU A 152 5.64 1.97 -7.77
N LEU A 153 5.91 0.72 -7.40
CA LEU A 153 6.93 -0.08 -8.05
C LEU A 153 6.42 -0.70 -9.35
N THR A 154 5.11 -0.79 -9.61
CA THR A 154 4.58 -1.62 -10.71
C THR A 154 3.53 -0.94 -11.59
N PRO A 155 3.96 -0.35 -12.72
CA PRO A 155 3.09 -0.14 -13.89
C PRO A 155 3.25 -1.26 -14.94
N ILE A 156 3.51 -2.52 -14.55
CA ILE A 156 3.62 -3.62 -15.53
C ILE A 156 2.20 -4.00 -15.96
N LYS A 157 1.80 -3.58 -17.17
CA LYS A 157 0.54 -3.99 -17.78
C LYS A 157 0.51 -5.52 -17.88
N GLY A 158 -0.50 -6.14 -17.27
CA GLY A 158 -0.73 -7.59 -17.29
C GLY A 158 -0.10 -8.38 -16.14
N PHE A 159 0.74 -7.77 -15.30
CA PHE A 159 1.34 -8.42 -14.13
C PHE A 159 0.72 -7.87 -12.83
N GLY A 160 0.29 -8.75 -11.92
CA GLY A 160 -0.35 -8.33 -10.66
C GLY A 160 -1.80 -7.84 -10.81
N ARG A 161 -2.53 -8.42 -11.77
CA ARG A 161 -3.98 -8.27 -11.93
C ARG A 161 -4.76 -8.99 -10.81
N HIS A 162 -4.24 -10.12 -10.35
CA HIS A 162 -4.84 -10.90 -9.27
C HIS A 162 -3.91 -10.91 -8.06
N LEU A 163 -4.18 -10.02 -7.11
CA LEU A 163 -3.48 -9.94 -5.82
C LEU A 163 -4.34 -10.61 -4.74
N ALA A 164 -4.86 -11.80 -5.04
CA ALA A 164 -5.91 -12.44 -4.27
C ALA A 164 -5.55 -12.62 -2.79
N TYR A 165 -4.31 -13.02 -2.48
CA TYR A 165 -3.85 -13.12 -1.09
C TYR A 165 -3.88 -11.77 -0.37
N LEU A 166 -3.25 -10.74 -0.95
CA LEU A 166 -3.24 -9.39 -0.38
C LEU A 166 -4.67 -8.84 -0.23
N ALA A 167 -5.53 -8.99 -1.24
CA ALA A 167 -6.93 -8.56 -1.22
C ALA A 167 -7.69 -9.22 -0.07
N LYS A 168 -7.60 -10.54 0.04
CA LYS A 168 -8.24 -11.32 1.10
C LYS A 168 -7.77 -10.88 2.49
N ARG A 169 -6.46 -10.68 2.66
CA ARG A 169 -5.88 -10.24 3.94
C ARG A 169 -6.30 -8.82 4.31
N ILE A 170 -6.32 -7.89 3.37
CA ILE A 170 -6.81 -6.53 3.60
C ILE A 170 -8.29 -6.56 4.00
N LYS A 171 -9.13 -7.34 3.28
CA LYS A 171 -10.56 -7.47 3.62
C LYS A 171 -10.74 -7.98 5.04
N ALA A 172 -10.01 -9.05 5.40
CA ALA A 172 -10.08 -9.62 6.74
C ALA A 172 -9.64 -8.61 7.83
N SER A 173 -8.58 -7.85 7.58
CA SER A 173 -8.10 -6.84 8.53
C SER A 173 -9.08 -5.67 8.69
N LEU A 174 -9.60 -5.13 7.58
CA LEU A 174 -10.62 -4.08 7.61
C LEU A 174 -11.91 -4.52 8.30
N LEU A 175 -12.37 -5.76 8.08
CA LEU A 175 -13.54 -6.32 8.78
C LEU A 175 -13.29 -6.43 10.30
N ALA A 176 -12.09 -6.82 10.72
CA ALA A 176 -11.75 -6.89 12.14
C ALA A 176 -11.79 -5.49 12.80
N HIS A 177 -11.35 -4.45 12.08
CA HIS A 177 -11.42 -3.05 12.55
C HIS A 177 -12.84 -2.49 12.57
N GLN A 178 -13.74 -2.93 11.69
CA GLN A 178 -15.16 -2.55 11.76
C GLN A 178 -15.84 -3.05 13.04
N LEU A 179 -15.42 -4.21 13.57
CA LEU A 179 -15.99 -4.80 14.78
C LEU A 179 -15.55 -4.09 16.06
N VAL A 180 -14.45 -3.32 16.01
CA VAL A 180 -13.91 -2.56 17.15
C VAL A 180 -13.76 -1.09 16.73
N PRO A 181 -14.85 -0.29 16.78
CA PRO A 181 -14.81 1.08 16.29
C PRO A 181 -13.89 1.93 17.16
N ASP A 182 -12.76 2.35 16.62
CA ASP A 182 -11.91 3.38 17.24
C ASP A 182 -12.27 4.76 16.67
N LYS A 183 -12.70 5.66 17.57
CA LYS A 183 -13.11 7.03 17.24
C LYS A 183 -11.86 7.87 16.93
N GLY A 184 -11.35 7.76 15.72
CA GLY A 184 -10.18 8.51 15.27
C GLY A 184 -9.47 7.90 14.05
N ALA A 185 -9.79 6.65 13.72
CA ALA A 185 -9.16 5.92 12.62
C ALA A 185 -9.78 6.22 11.24
N ASP A 186 -10.93 6.89 11.14
CA ASP A 186 -11.66 7.08 9.88
C ASP A 186 -10.79 7.71 8.78
N GLY A 187 -9.93 8.68 9.12
CA GLY A 187 -9.02 9.27 8.14
C GLY A 187 -8.01 8.27 7.58
N LEU A 188 -7.49 7.37 8.42
CA LEU A 188 -6.59 6.30 8.00
C LEU A 188 -7.35 5.27 7.16
N ILE A 189 -8.60 4.95 7.53
CA ILE A 189 -9.46 4.04 6.78
C ILE A 189 -9.76 4.60 5.38
N VAL A 190 -10.11 5.89 5.28
CA VAL A 190 -10.31 6.56 3.97
C VAL A 190 -9.04 6.46 3.12
N TRP A 191 -7.88 6.79 3.68
CA TRP A 191 -6.60 6.64 2.98
C TRP A 191 -6.35 5.19 2.53
N ALA A 192 -6.52 4.22 3.43
CA ALA A 192 -6.31 2.82 3.18
C ALA A 192 -7.21 2.32 2.03
N LEU A 193 -8.50 2.64 2.06
CA LEU A 193 -9.46 2.23 1.05
C LEU A 193 -9.11 2.83 -0.32
N PHE A 194 -8.67 4.09 -0.40
CA PHE A 194 -8.26 4.71 -1.67
C PHE A 194 -7.01 4.04 -2.24
N VAL A 195 -6.00 3.79 -1.41
CA VAL A 195 -4.78 3.09 -1.82
C VAL A 195 -5.12 1.69 -2.33
N VAL A 196 -5.91 0.93 -1.58
CA VAL A 196 -6.25 -0.46 -1.89
C VAL A 196 -7.11 -0.55 -3.14
N ALA A 197 -8.15 0.28 -3.26
CA ALA A 197 -9.03 0.30 -4.43
C ALA A 197 -8.25 0.55 -5.72
N ASN A 198 -7.28 1.45 -5.70
CA ASN A 198 -6.45 1.76 -6.88
C ASN A 198 -5.36 0.70 -7.14
N SER A 199 -4.99 -0.11 -6.14
CA SER A 199 -3.85 -1.03 -6.22
C SER A 199 -4.23 -2.50 -6.45
N VAL A 200 -5.43 -2.90 -6.00
CA VAL A 200 -5.90 -4.30 -5.86
C VAL A 200 -7.26 -4.51 -6.59
N TYR A 201 -7.57 -3.62 -7.54
CA TYR A 201 -8.90 -3.36 -8.13
C TYR A 201 -9.76 -4.56 -8.58
N GLU A 202 -9.19 -5.72 -8.92
CA GLU A 202 -9.93 -6.81 -9.60
C GLU A 202 -10.47 -7.90 -8.65
N ASP A 203 -9.85 -8.12 -7.49
CA ASP A 203 -10.22 -9.21 -6.56
C ASP A 203 -11.03 -8.73 -5.34
N PHE A 204 -11.37 -7.44 -5.30
CA PHE A 204 -12.08 -6.84 -4.17
C PHE A 204 -13.57 -6.71 -4.46
N ASP A 205 -14.36 -7.10 -3.46
CA ASP A 205 -15.80 -6.86 -3.38
C ASP A 205 -16.07 -5.34 -3.41
N ARG A 206 -16.41 -4.83 -4.61
CA ARG A 206 -16.52 -3.39 -4.87
C ARG A 206 -17.64 -2.74 -4.06
N GLU A 207 -18.77 -3.41 -3.95
CA GLU A 207 -19.96 -2.88 -3.26
C GLU A 207 -19.63 -2.71 -1.77
N TRP A 208 -19.09 -3.75 -1.14
CA TRP A 208 -18.64 -3.69 0.26
C TRP A 208 -17.60 -2.57 0.50
N MET A 209 -16.65 -2.40 -0.41
CA MET A 209 -15.62 -1.37 -0.28
C MET A 209 -16.19 0.03 -0.44
N GLN A 210 -17.12 0.20 -1.38
CA GLN A 210 -17.83 1.46 -1.61
C GLN A 210 -18.68 1.83 -0.39
N ASP A 211 -19.38 0.87 0.22
CA ASP A 211 -20.17 1.08 1.42
C ASP A 211 -19.30 1.50 2.61
N MET A 212 -18.18 0.79 2.83
CA MET A 212 -17.24 1.15 3.89
C MET A 212 -16.63 2.53 3.69
N MET A 213 -16.23 2.86 2.46
CA MET A 213 -15.71 4.18 2.13
C MET A 213 -16.78 5.25 2.37
N GLY A 214 -18.03 5.00 1.96
CA GLY A 214 -19.16 5.89 2.21
C GLY A 214 -19.38 6.18 3.69
N GLN A 215 -19.29 5.15 4.54
CA GLN A 215 -19.39 5.31 5.99
C GLN A 215 -18.23 6.13 6.56
N ALA A 216 -16.98 5.81 6.21
CA ALA A 216 -15.79 6.50 6.73
C ALA A 216 -15.74 7.98 6.30
N VAL A 217 -16.09 8.26 5.05
CA VAL A 217 -16.21 9.63 4.50
C VAL A 217 -17.33 10.40 5.21
N SER A 218 -18.47 9.76 5.48
CA SER A 218 -19.59 10.37 6.21
C SER A 218 -19.25 10.65 7.68
N ASN A 219 -18.55 9.73 8.37
CA ASN A 219 -18.08 9.93 9.74
C ASN A 219 -17.19 11.17 9.89
N LEU A 220 -16.39 11.45 8.86
CA LEU A 220 -15.53 12.65 8.79
C LEU A 220 -16.26 13.90 8.30
N GLY A 221 -17.55 13.79 7.92
CA GLY A 221 -18.33 14.91 7.38
C GLY A 221 -17.83 15.42 6.03
N LEU A 222 -17.16 14.57 5.25
CA LEU A 222 -16.61 14.94 3.95
C LEU A 222 -17.65 14.75 2.85
N HIS A 223 -17.74 15.70 1.93
CA HIS A 223 -18.80 15.74 0.92
C HIS A 223 -18.26 15.93 -0.49
N THR A 224 -17.06 16.48 -0.62
CA THR A 224 -16.43 16.83 -1.89
C THR A 224 -15.05 16.18 -2.02
N TRP A 225 -14.59 16.05 -3.26
CA TRP A 225 -13.23 15.58 -3.54
C TRP A 225 -12.19 16.50 -2.89
N GLU A 226 -12.44 17.80 -2.93
CA GLU A 226 -11.58 18.84 -2.40
C GLU A 226 -11.42 18.76 -0.87
N GLU A 227 -12.41 18.22 -0.16
CA GLU A 227 -12.33 17.93 1.29
C GLU A 227 -11.61 16.60 1.58
N ILE A 228 -11.71 15.61 0.68
CA ILE A 228 -11.06 14.30 0.83
C ILE A 228 -9.55 14.40 0.63
N VAL A 229 -9.08 15.17 -0.35
CA VAL A 229 -7.65 15.26 -0.70
C VAL A 229 -6.76 15.65 0.49
N PRO A 230 -7.08 16.68 1.31
CA PRO A 230 -6.31 17.00 2.51
C PRO A 230 -6.20 15.85 3.52
N VAL A 231 -7.24 15.00 3.63
CA VAL A 231 -7.22 13.82 4.50
C VAL A 231 -6.24 12.77 3.97
N LEU A 232 -6.22 12.55 2.66
CA LEU A 232 -5.27 11.63 2.02
C LEU A 232 -3.82 12.12 2.16
N GLU A 233 -3.60 13.41 1.96
CA GLU A 233 -2.28 14.05 2.05
C GLU A 233 -1.67 14.07 3.46
N ARG A 234 -2.49 13.89 4.50
CA ARG A 234 -2.01 13.71 5.88
C ARG A 234 -1.22 12.40 6.06
N TYR A 235 -1.47 11.41 5.20
CA TYR A 235 -0.81 10.10 5.22
C TYR A 235 0.14 9.95 4.01
N LEU A 236 0.36 8.72 3.54
CA LEU A 236 1.21 8.47 2.37
C LEU A 236 0.46 8.80 1.08
N TRP A 237 0.75 9.94 0.48
CA TRP A 237 0.13 10.36 -0.78
C TRP A 237 1.14 11.02 -1.72
N ILE A 238 1.20 10.54 -2.96
CA ILE A 238 1.97 11.18 -4.04
C ILE A 238 0.97 11.66 -5.08
N ARG A 239 0.74 12.99 -5.15
CA ARG A 239 -0.35 13.55 -5.95
C ARG A 239 -0.25 13.13 -7.42
N VAL A 240 0.93 13.28 -8.02
CA VAL A 240 1.14 12.94 -9.44
C VAL A 240 0.85 11.47 -9.76
N THR A 241 0.92 10.58 -8.77
CA THR A 241 0.78 9.13 -8.93
C THR A 241 -0.63 8.65 -8.62
N PHE A 242 -1.27 9.20 -7.58
CA PHE A 242 -2.56 8.70 -7.08
C PHE A 242 -3.76 9.60 -7.40
N GLU A 243 -3.58 10.91 -7.59
CA GLU A 243 -4.67 11.88 -7.71
C GLU A 243 -5.65 11.54 -8.85
N GLY A 244 -5.13 11.32 -10.05
CA GLY A 244 -5.96 11.04 -11.23
C GLY A 244 -6.81 9.77 -11.08
N PRO A 245 -6.20 8.61 -10.80
CA PRO A 245 -6.91 7.36 -10.59
C PRO A 245 -7.90 7.40 -9.41
N ALA A 246 -7.52 8.02 -8.29
CA ALA A 246 -8.40 8.16 -7.14
C ALA A 246 -9.59 9.10 -7.40
N LYS A 247 -9.39 10.20 -8.13
CA LYS A 247 -10.47 11.09 -8.55
C LYS A 247 -11.42 10.41 -9.54
N ALA A 248 -10.90 9.55 -10.42
CA ALA A 248 -11.72 8.74 -11.32
C ALA A 248 -12.57 7.72 -10.52
N LEU A 249 -11.97 7.06 -9.53
CA LEU A 249 -12.68 6.17 -8.61
C LEU A 249 -13.79 6.90 -7.84
N TYR A 250 -13.48 8.08 -7.27
CA TYR A 250 -14.46 8.91 -6.58
C TYR A 250 -15.67 9.25 -7.47
N ARG A 251 -15.42 9.67 -8.72
CA ARG A 251 -16.49 9.95 -9.70
C ARG A 251 -17.29 8.71 -10.06
N GLN A 252 -16.66 7.54 -10.12
CA GLN A 252 -17.34 6.27 -10.40
C GLN A 252 -18.28 5.89 -9.25
N TRP A 253 -17.84 6.05 -8.00
CA TRP A 253 -18.62 5.67 -6.82
C TRP A 253 -19.67 6.71 -6.43
N TRP A 254 -19.45 7.98 -6.77
CA TRP A 254 -20.38 9.08 -6.52
C TRP A 254 -20.60 9.94 -7.77
N PRO A 255 -21.29 9.40 -8.81
CA PRO A 255 -21.47 10.06 -10.11
C PRO A 255 -22.38 11.30 -10.07
N GLN A 256 -23.18 11.48 -9.02
CA GLN A 256 -23.95 12.69 -8.76
C GLN A 256 -23.43 13.30 -7.46
N GLY A 257 -22.72 14.43 -7.55
CA GLY A 257 -22.16 15.12 -6.39
C GLY A 257 -23.20 15.32 -5.28
N ASN A 258 -22.79 15.06 -4.04
CA ASN A 258 -23.52 15.23 -2.78
C ASN A 258 -24.75 14.34 -2.48
N SER A 259 -25.59 13.93 -3.42
CA SER A 259 -26.84 13.22 -3.08
C SER A 259 -26.62 11.77 -2.61
N SER A 260 -25.61 11.09 -3.15
CA SER A 260 -25.28 9.69 -2.81
C SER A 260 -24.40 9.53 -1.56
N LEU A 261 -23.56 10.52 -1.21
CA LEU A 261 -22.81 10.52 0.06
C LEU A 261 -23.71 10.74 1.27
N ARG A 262 -24.82 11.48 1.10
CA ARG A 262 -25.86 11.69 2.12
C ARG A 262 -26.67 10.43 2.47
N LYS A 263 -26.53 9.34 1.71
CA LYS A 263 -27.22 8.06 2.00
C LYS A 263 -26.60 7.29 3.17
N TYR A 264 -25.41 7.68 3.63
CA TYR A 264 -24.77 7.10 4.81
C TYR A 264 -24.98 8.07 5.97
N PRO A 265 -26.06 7.97 6.75
CA PRO A 265 -26.21 8.80 7.93
C PRO A 265 -25.02 8.54 8.85
N ALA A 266 -24.42 9.61 9.38
CA ALA A 266 -23.50 9.49 10.51
C ALA A 266 -24.24 8.71 11.61
N ILE A 267 -23.73 7.54 11.99
CA ILE A 267 -24.35 6.74 13.04
C ILE A 267 -24.22 7.57 14.32
N SER A 268 -25.33 8.18 14.74
CA SER A 268 -25.40 8.90 16.00
C SER A 268 -25.05 7.92 17.11
N ALA A 269 -24.10 8.29 17.97
CA ALA A 269 -23.68 7.55 19.15
C ALA A 269 -24.79 7.51 20.23
N LYS A 270 -25.98 7.03 19.86
CA LYS A 270 -27.14 6.78 20.72
C LYS A 270 -27.80 5.46 20.32
N ALA A 271 -27.10 4.36 20.57
CA ALA A 271 -27.68 3.03 20.73
C ALA A 271 -26.65 2.09 21.36
N LEU A 272 -26.24 2.42 22.59
CA LEU A 272 -25.80 1.48 23.63
C LEU A 272 -26.42 1.97 24.93
#